data_AF-A0A8J3ZRR8-F1
#
_entry.id   AF-A0A8J3ZRR8-F1
#
_cell.length_a   1.000
_cell.length_b   1.000
_cell.length_c   1.000
_cell.angle_alpha   90.00
_cell.angle_beta   90.00
_cell.angle_gamma   90.00
#
_symmetry.space_group_name_H-M   'P 1'
#
loop_
_entity.id
_entity.type
_entity.pdbx_description
1 polymer ?
#
loop_
_entity_poly.entity_id
_entity_poly.type
_entity_poly.pdbx_seq_one_letter_code
_entity_poly.pdbx_strand_id
1 'polypeptide(L)'
;MLGLTPSGAVRLVDRLSAAGLVTRGPGDDGRSRSVMLTDRGRAAAAEVAAARSSVLRSLLADLPAGELAVLGRLLDRLMAGVVATKDGGAWICRQCDLAACERAAGRCPAATAAAARYG
;
A
#
# COMPACT_ATOMS: atom_id res chain seq x y z
N MET A 1 2.60 -6.84 -0.04
CA MET A 1 3.50 -7.56 0.90
C MET A 1 4.92 -7.14 0.54
N LEU A 2 5.81 -6.88 1.50
CA LEU A 2 7.12 -6.23 1.25
C LEU A 2 8.21 -7.14 0.59
N GLY A 3 7.85 -8.34 0.12
CA GLY A 3 8.83 -9.29 -0.45
C GLY A 3 9.87 -9.80 0.56
N LEU A 4 9.57 -9.72 1.86
CA LEU A 4 10.45 -10.12 2.94
C LEU A 4 10.09 -11.50 3.48
N THR A 5 11.10 -12.25 3.91
CA THR A 5 10.88 -13.44 4.76
C THR A 5 10.30 -13.01 6.12
N PRO A 6 9.66 -13.91 6.88
CA PRO A 6 9.16 -13.59 8.21
C PRO A 6 10.24 -12.99 9.14
N SER A 7 11.44 -13.57 9.14
CA SER A 7 12.57 -13.05 9.91
C SER A 7 13.08 -11.70 9.38
N GLY A 8 13.01 -11.47 8.06
CA GLY A 8 13.29 -10.17 7.46
C GLY A 8 12.30 -9.09 7.88
N ALA A 9 11.01 -9.42 7.94
CA ALA A 9 9.97 -8.51 8.41
C ALA A 9 10.17 -8.15 9.89
N VAL A 10 10.50 -9.11 10.76
CA VAL A 10 10.80 -8.84 12.17
C VAL A 10 11.97 -7.87 12.31
N ARG A 11 13.09 -8.12 11.62
CA ARG A 11 14.26 -7.23 11.64
C ARG A 11 13.97 -5.82 11.12
N LEU A 12 13.12 -5.70 10.10
CA LEU A 12 12.68 -4.39 9.60
C LEU A 12 11.91 -3.65 10.70
N VAL A 13 10.94 -4.31 11.33
CA VAL A 13 10.16 -3.69 12.40
C VAL A 13 11.05 -3.35 13.61
N ASP A 14 12.08 -4.17 13.93
CA ASP A 14 13.04 -3.87 15.01
C ASP A 14 13.75 -2.54 14.73
N ARG A 15 14.25 -2.36 13.51
CA ARG A 15 14.93 -1.13 13.09
C ARG A 15 14.00 0.09 13.13
N LEU A 16 12.77 -0.07 12.66
CA LEU A 16 11.77 1.00 12.72
C LEU A 16 11.42 1.38 14.17
N SER A 17 11.36 0.38 15.07
CA SER A 17 11.10 0.60 16.49
C SER A 17 12.28 1.31 17.16
N ALA A 18 13.51 0.88 16.88
CA ALA A 18 14.73 1.51 17.37
C ALA A 18 14.88 2.95 16.86
N ALA A 19 14.37 3.25 15.66
CA ALA A 19 14.31 4.60 15.10
C ALA A 19 13.14 5.46 15.64
N GLY A 20 12.31 4.93 16.53
CA GLY A 20 11.15 5.62 17.10
C GLY A 20 10.00 5.86 16.11
N LEU A 21 9.95 5.12 15.00
CA LEU A 21 8.94 5.28 13.95
C LEU A 21 7.72 4.38 14.18
N VAL A 22 7.88 3.28 14.93
CA VAL A 22 6.79 2.39 15.29
C VAL A 22 6.85 2.00 16.75
N THR A 23 5.69 1.64 17.31
CA THR A 23 5.56 0.92 18.58
C THR A 23 5.04 -0.49 18.33
N ARG A 24 5.36 -1.38 19.27
CA ARG A 24 4.88 -2.77 19.27
C ARG A 24 3.99 -3.00 20.48
N GLY A 25 2.91 -3.73 20.27
CA GLY A 25 1.99 -4.11 21.34
C GLY A 25 1.52 -5.56 21.20
N PRO A 26 0.77 -6.07 22.19
CA PRO A 26 -0.01 -7.29 22.01
C PRO A 26 -0.93 -7.14 20.79
N GLY A 27 -1.12 -8.23 20.04
CA GLY A 27 -2.14 -8.29 19.01
C GLY A 27 -3.48 -8.76 19.59
N ASP A 28 -4.42 -9.09 18.70
CA ASP A 28 -5.77 -9.52 19.07
C ASP A 28 -5.79 -10.87 19.80
N ASP A 29 -4.71 -11.65 19.68
CA ASP A 29 -4.48 -12.87 20.46
C ASP A 29 -3.07 -12.91 21.06
N GLY A 30 -2.83 -13.85 21.99
CA GLY A 30 -1.51 -14.00 22.65
C GLY A 30 -0.37 -14.38 21.69
N ARG A 31 -0.71 -14.80 20.46
CA ARG A 31 0.24 -15.28 19.43
C ARG A 31 0.61 -14.19 18.41
N SER A 32 -0.11 -13.07 18.39
CA SER A 32 0.10 -11.96 17.47
C SER A 32 0.71 -10.75 18.17
N ARG A 33 1.28 -9.86 17.35
CA ARG A 33 1.82 -8.57 17.78
C ARG A 33 1.29 -7.49 16.86
N SER A 34 0.83 -6.41 17.45
CA SER A 34 0.45 -5.21 16.73
C SER A 34 1.69 -4.34 16.48
N VAL A 35 1.74 -3.71 15.31
CA VAL A 35 2.75 -2.70 14.96
C VAL A 35 2.00 -1.45 14.55
N MET A 36 2.26 -0.35 15.25
CA MET A 36 1.58 0.92 15.01
C MET A 36 2.61 2.02 14.74
N LEU A 37 2.30 2.94 13.83
CA LEU A 37 3.14 4.13 13.63
C LEU A 37 3.04 5.04 14.86
N THR A 38 4.17 5.61 15.25
CA THR A 38 4.21 6.78 16.13
C THR A 38 3.80 8.04 15.35
N ASP A 39 3.66 9.19 16.00
CA ASP A 39 3.48 10.47 15.29
C ASP A 39 4.64 10.76 14.34
N ARG A 40 5.89 10.52 14.80
CA ARG A 40 7.09 10.62 13.95
C ARG A 40 7.03 9.64 12.78
N GLY A 41 6.56 8.41 13.02
CA GLY A 41 6.35 7.41 11.97
C GLY A 41 5.32 7.83 10.93
N ARG A 42 4.20 8.43 11.36
CA ARG A 42 3.17 8.98 10.48
C ARG A 42 3.73 10.10 9.61
N ALA A 43 4.47 11.04 10.20
CA ALA A 43 5.11 12.13 9.47
C ALA A 43 6.10 11.59 8.42
N ALA A 44 6.99 10.68 8.81
CA ALA A 44 7.94 10.06 7.88
C ALA A 44 7.26 9.28 6.74
N ALA A 45 6.17 8.57 7.05
CA ALA A 45 5.38 7.88 6.03
C ALA A 45 4.74 8.86 5.03
N ALA A 46 4.21 9.99 5.52
CA ALA A 46 3.64 11.04 4.69
C ALA A 46 4.68 11.69 3.78
N GLU A 47 5.89 11.95 4.29
CA GLU A 47 7.01 12.47 3.50
C GLU A 47 7.39 11.52 2.35
N VAL A 48 7.51 10.22 2.63
CA VAL A 48 7.81 9.21 1.61
C VAL A 48 6.69 9.13 0.56
N ALA A 49 5.43 9.19 0.99
CA ALA A 49 4.28 9.19 0.08
C ALA A 49 4.24 10.44 -0.80
N ALA A 50 4.55 11.61 -0.23
CA ALA A 50 4.61 12.88 -0.94
C ALA A 50 5.75 12.89 -1.98
N ALA A 51 6.95 12.42 -1.60
CA ALA A 51 8.08 12.32 -2.51
C ALA A 51 7.77 11.42 -3.72
N ARG A 52 7.19 10.24 -3.48
CA ARG A 52 6.76 9.32 -4.56
C ARG A 52 5.70 9.97 -5.46
N SER A 53 4.70 10.61 -4.85
CA SER A 53 3.64 11.29 -5.60
C SER A 53 4.18 12.43 -6.46
N SER A 54 5.20 13.15 -5.98
CA SER A 54 5.86 14.20 -6.75
C SER A 54 6.51 13.65 -8.01
N VAL A 55 7.26 12.56 -7.90
CA VAL A 55 7.90 11.90 -9.05
C VAL A 55 6.84 11.46 -10.07
N LEU A 56 5.76 10.81 -9.63
CA LEU A 56 4.69 10.38 -10.51
C LEU A 56 3.97 11.55 -11.19
N ARG A 57 3.72 12.65 -10.47
CA ARG A 57 3.12 13.86 -11.05
C ARG A 57 4.00 14.45 -12.15
N SER A 58 5.31 14.52 -11.93
CA SER A 58 6.25 14.99 -12.95
C SER A 58 6.28 14.09 -14.18
N LEU A 59 6.27 12.77 -14.00
CA LEU A 59 6.26 11.81 -15.11
C LEU A 59 4.97 11.86 -15.95
N LEU A 60 3.87 12.29 -15.35
CA LEU A 60 2.56 12.34 -15.98
C LEU A 60 2.16 13.76 -16.42
N ALA A 61 3.03 14.75 -16.22
CA ALA A 61 2.71 16.17 -16.38
C ALA A 61 2.31 16.55 -17.81
N ASP A 62 2.90 15.89 -18.81
CA ASP A 62 2.69 16.21 -20.23
C ASP A 62 1.48 15.48 -20.84
N LEU A 63 0.84 14.56 -20.10
CA LEU A 63 -0.35 13.89 -20.60
C LEU A 63 -1.59 14.81 -20.51
N PRO A 64 -2.32 15.02 -21.61
CA PRO A 64 -3.62 15.67 -21.58
C PRO A 64 -4.58 14.95 -20.62
N ALA A 65 -5.49 15.68 -20.00
CA ALA A 65 -6.43 15.14 -19.02
C ALA A 65 -7.22 13.91 -19.55
N GLY A 66 -7.56 13.89 -20.84
CA GLY A 66 -8.22 12.76 -21.50
C GLY A 66 -7.36 11.51 -21.54
N GLU A 67 -6.08 11.64 -21.89
CA GLU A 67 -5.13 10.51 -21.93
C GLU A 67 -4.80 10.00 -20.54
N LEU A 68 -4.63 10.91 -19.57
CA LEU A 68 -4.43 10.54 -18.17
C LEU A 68 -5.62 9.73 -17.62
N ALA A 69 -6.85 10.10 -18.00
CA ALA A 69 -8.04 9.34 -17.64
C ALA A 69 -8.10 7.95 -18.31
N VAL A 70 -7.66 7.84 -19.58
CA VAL A 70 -7.54 6.55 -20.28
C VAL A 70 -6.50 5.67 -19.59
N LEU A 71 -5.32 6.22 -19.29
CA LEU A 71 -4.24 5.52 -18.58
C LEU A 71 -4.72 5.00 -17.22
N GLY A 72 -5.45 5.82 -16.45
CA GLY A 72 -6.06 5.41 -15.20
C GLY A 72 -6.96 4.18 -15.37
N ARG A 73 -7.89 4.20 -16.34
CA ARG A 73 -8.78 3.06 -16.61
C ARG A 73 -8.02 1.80 -17.04
N LEU A 74 -6.96 1.93 -17.82
CA LEU A 74 -6.12 0.80 -18.23
C LEU A 74 -5.37 0.21 -17.03
N LEU A 75 -4.77 1.05 -16.19
CA LEU A 75 -4.12 0.63 -14.95
C LEU A 75 -5.10 -0.07 -14.01
N ASP A 76 -6.34 0.43 -13.87
CA ASP A 76 -7.36 -0.21 -13.06
C ASP A 76 -7.67 -1.64 -13.54
N ARG A 77 -7.86 -1.82 -14.85
CA ARG A 77 -8.08 -3.14 -15.47
C ARG A 77 -6.90 -4.08 -15.28
N LEU A 78 -5.67 -3.59 -15.48
CA LEU A 78 -4.45 -4.38 -15.28
C LEU A 78 -4.32 -4.81 -13.83
N MET A 79 -4.54 -3.90 -12.88
CA MET A 79 -4.46 -4.19 -11.46
C MET A 79 -5.51 -5.22 -11.03
N ALA A 80 -6.76 -5.09 -11.50
CA ALA A 80 -7.79 -6.10 -11.27
C ALA A 80 -7.41 -7.47 -11.85
N GLY A 81 -6.83 -7.51 -13.05
CA GLY A 81 -6.35 -8.74 -13.69
C GLY A 81 -5.22 -9.42 -12.89
N VAL A 82 -4.24 -8.66 -12.41
CA VAL A 82 -3.15 -9.19 -11.58
C VAL A 82 -3.66 -9.77 -10.26
N VAL A 83 -4.69 -9.15 -9.68
CA VAL A 83 -5.37 -9.67 -8.50
C VAL A 83 -6.08 -10.99 -8.79
N ALA A 84 -6.79 -11.06 -9.91
CA ALA A 84 -7.58 -12.24 -10.27
C ALA A 84 -6.72 -13.50 -10.52
N THR A 85 -5.50 -13.33 -11.01
CA THR A 85 -4.62 -14.44 -11.41
C THR A 85 -3.61 -14.88 -10.35
N LYS A 86 -3.50 -14.15 -9.22
CA LYS A 86 -2.54 -14.48 -8.17
C LYS A 86 -3.13 -15.45 -7.15
N ASP A 87 -2.32 -16.39 -6.69
CA ASP A 87 -2.62 -17.24 -5.53
C ASP A 87 -2.04 -16.62 -4.25
N GLY A 88 -2.91 -15.97 -3.48
CA GLY A 88 -2.58 -15.40 -2.17
C GLY A 88 -1.64 -14.19 -2.21
N GLY A 89 -1.68 -13.41 -1.13
CA GLY A 89 -0.71 -12.33 -0.85
C GLY A 89 -1.26 -10.90 -1.00
N ALA A 90 -0.71 -10.00 -0.19
CA ALA A 90 -1.17 -8.61 -0.12
C ALA A 90 -0.82 -7.80 -1.38
N TRP A 91 -1.90 -7.31 -1.99
CA TRP A 91 -2.14 -6.38 -3.10
C TRP A 91 -0.99 -5.44 -3.50
N ILE A 92 -0.74 -5.36 -4.81
CA ILE A 92 0.34 -4.60 -5.48
C ILE A 92 0.03 -3.09 -5.53
N CYS A 93 -1.18 -2.66 -5.17
CA CYS A 93 -1.60 -1.28 -5.39
C CYS A 93 -1.17 -0.34 -4.25
N ARG A 94 -0.47 0.74 -4.61
CA ARG A 94 -0.09 1.91 -3.78
C ARG A 94 0.40 1.59 -2.36
N GLN A 95 1.46 0.79 -2.28
CA GLN A 95 2.13 0.35 -1.04
C GLN A 95 2.42 1.44 0.01
N CYS A 96 2.40 2.73 -0.34
CA CYS A 96 2.67 3.85 0.57
C CYS A 96 1.49 4.82 0.77
N ASP A 97 0.40 4.68 0.02
CA ASP A 97 -0.81 5.51 0.17
C ASP A 97 -2.05 4.70 -0.22
N LEU A 98 -2.58 3.99 0.78
CA LEU A 98 -3.76 3.15 0.62
C LEU A 98 -5.06 3.96 0.52
N ALA A 99 -5.04 5.24 0.92
CA ALA A 99 -6.21 6.11 0.89
C ALA A 99 -6.46 6.66 -0.53
N ALA A 100 -5.41 6.84 -1.33
CA ALA A 100 -5.53 7.47 -2.65
C ALA A 100 -6.34 6.68 -3.69
N CYS A 101 -6.60 5.39 -3.49
CA CYS A 101 -7.52 4.61 -4.32
C CYS A 101 -8.94 4.53 -3.74
N GLU A 102 -9.23 5.34 -2.71
CA GLU A 102 -10.53 5.42 -2.05
C GLU A 102 -11.06 4.04 -1.63
N ARG A 103 -10.15 3.21 -1.10
CA ARG A 103 -10.43 1.83 -0.73
C ARG A 103 -11.59 1.71 0.24
N ALA A 104 -11.66 2.63 1.21
CA ALA A 104 -12.76 2.70 2.18
C ALA A 104 -14.13 2.96 1.51
N ALA A 105 -14.14 3.59 0.35
CA ALA A 105 -15.34 3.84 -0.44
C ALA A 105 -15.60 2.75 -1.51
N GLY A 106 -14.87 1.62 -1.47
CA GLY A 106 -15.08 0.49 -2.37
C GLY A 106 -14.63 0.70 -3.82
N ARG A 107 -13.90 1.78 -4.12
CA ARG A 107 -13.48 2.13 -5.49
C ARG A 107 -12.09 1.61 -5.88
N CYS A 108 -11.38 0.97 -4.97
CA CYS A 108 -10.05 0.43 -5.26
C CYS A 108 -10.16 -0.84 -6.13
N PRO A 109 -9.71 -0.84 -7.39
CA PRO A 109 -9.89 -1.98 -8.31
C PRO A 109 -9.24 -3.26 -7.79
N ALA A 110 -8.08 -3.13 -7.12
CA ALA A 110 -7.41 -4.27 -6.49
C ALA A 110 -8.18 -4.81 -5.28
N ALA A 111 -8.83 -3.94 -4.48
CA ALA A 111 -9.63 -4.37 -3.33
C ALA A 111 -10.94 -5.01 -3.76
N THR A 112 -11.57 -4.48 -4.80
CA THR A 112 -12.82 -5.01 -5.34
C THR A 112 -12.60 -6.35 -6.03
N ALA A 113 -11.55 -6.47 -6.84
CA ALA A 113 -11.18 -7.74 -7.45
C ALA A 113 -10.77 -8.79 -6.40
N ALA A 114 -10.14 -8.36 -5.31
CA ALA A 114 -9.80 -9.22 -4.18
C ALA A 114 -11.03 -9.81 -3.51
N ALA A 115 -11.99 -8.94 -3.19
CA ALA A 115 -13.25 -9.33 -2.58
C ALA A 115 -14.03 -10.29 -3.49
N ALA A 116 -14.05 -10.06 -4.81
CA ALA A 116 -14.71 -10.96 -5.75
C ALA A 116 -14.08 -12.37 -5.84
N ARG A 117 -12.77 -12.49 -5.59
CA ARG A 117 -12.04 -13.77 -5.66
C ARG A 117 -12.05 -14.56 -4.35
N TYR A 118 -11.97 -13.87 -3.22
CA TYR A 118 -11.73 -14.47 -1.89
C TYR A 118 -12.83 -14.21 -0.86
N GLY A 119 -13.84 -13.41 -1.21
CA GLY A 119 -14.99 -13.08 -0.36
C GLY A 119 -16.11 -14.07 -0.50
#